data_AF-A0A7V3UIV8-F1
#
_entry.id   AF-A0A7V3UIV8-F1
#
_cell.length_a   1.000
_cell.length_b   1.000
_cell.length_c   1.000
_cell.angle_alpha   90.00
_cell.angle_beta   90.00
_cell.angle_gamma   90.00
#
_symmetry.space_group_name_H-M   'P 1'
#
loop_
_entity.id
_entity.type
_entity.pdbx_description
1 polymer ?
#
loop_
_entity_poly.entity_id
_entity_poly.type
_entity_poly.pdbx_seq_one_letter_code
_entity_poly.pdbx_strand_id
1 'polypeptide(L)'
;MAQMKDPVCGMQVEEKMAVGASTYEGTTYYFCSDKCLREFEANPSQYLEKATKEVKKDLAEITVHLPIEGVDCASSAQALERELKKIKGMKRVFVNPITGVANMTFDPNQTGIAKFVEVIRENGYRTGFANTVIPISGMYCASCVTTIEKALAKTPGVLTASVNLGTESAHVTYLPTKVNMVALHEA
;
A
#
# COMPACT_ATOMS: atom_id res chain seq x y z
N MET A 1 -2.63 -24.41 -10.83
CA MET A 1 -2.24 -24.14 -12.24
C MET A 1 -1.66 -22.75 -12.25
N ALA A 2 -0.52 -22.50 -12.88
CA ALA A 2 0.15 -21.20 -12.78
C ALA A 2 -0.65 -20.16 -13.60
N GLN A 3 -1.31 -19.24 -12.92
CA GLN A 3 -1.91 -18.06 -13.53
C GLN A 3 -0.83 -16.99 -13.67
N MET A 4 -0.53 -16.59 -14.90
CA MET A 4 0.41 -15.53 -15.22
C MET A 4 -0.34 -14.31 -15.73
N LYS A 5 0.05 -13.12 -15.27
CA LYS A 5 -0.64 -11.87 -15.62
C LYS A 5 -0.10 -11.33 -16.95
N ASP A 6 -0.99 -11.10 -17.91
CA ASP A 6 -0.66 -10.46 -19.18
C ASP A 6 -0.20 -9.00 -18.91
N PRO A 7 1.04 -8.62 -19.27
CA PRO A 7 1.59 -7.29 -18.98
C PRO A 7 1.02 -6.15 -19.85
N VAL A 8 0.25 -6.46 -20.91
CA VAL A 8 -0.38 -5.44 -21.78
C VAL A 8 -1.73 -5.02 -21.23
N CYS A 9 -2.56 -5.98 -20.82
CA CYS A 9 -3.94 -5.72 -20.40
C CYS A 9 -4.21 -5.98 -18.91
N GLY A 10 -3.29 -6.64 -18.20
CA GLY A 10 -3.45 -6.99 -16.79
C GLY A 10 -4.37 -8.18 -16.53
N MET A 11 -4.84 -8.88 -17.58
CA MET A 11 -5.74 -10.02 -17.50
C MET A 11 -4.98 -11.26 -17.03
N GLN A 12 -5.58 -12.08 -16.16
CA GLN A 12 -4.98 -13.34 -15.70
C GLN A 12 -5.08 -14.38 -16.82
N VAL A 13 -3.96 -14.94 -17.23
CA VAL A 13 -3.86 -15.92 -18.31
C VAL A 13 -3.29 -17.22 -17.74
N GLU A 14 -3.95 -18.32 -18.03
CA GLU A 14 -3.44 -19.66 -17.73
C GLU A 14 -2.65 -20.18 -18.93
N GLU A 15 -1.50 -20.82 -18.69
CA GLU A 15 -0.58 -21.31 -19.74
C GLU A 15 -1.29 -22.18 -20.81
N LYS A 16 -2.35 -22.89 -20.42
CA LYS A 16 -3.15 -23.77 -21.31
C LYS A 16 -4.23 -23.04 -22.11
N MET A 17 -4.54 -21.80 -21.75
CA MET A 17 -5.56 -20.96 -22.38
C MET A 17 -4.95 -19.73 -23.07
N ALA A 18 -3.62 -19.58 -23.03
CA ALA A 18 -2.92 -18.52 -23.69
C ALA A 18 -3.10 -18.61 -25.21
N VAL A 19 -3.54 -17.52 -25.83
CA VAL A 19 -3.69 -17.42 -27.28
C VAL A 19 -2.32 -17.31 -27.96
N GLY A 20 -1.34 -16.78 -27.24
CA GLY A 20 0.06 -16.76 -27.66
C GLY A 20 1.02 -16.48 -26.50
N ALA A 21 2.30 -16.77 -26.73
CA ALA A 21 3.37 -16.51 -25.77
C ALA A 21 4.55 -15.82 -26.49
N SER A 22 5.15 -14.84 -25.83
CA SER A 22 6.35 -14.16 -26.32
C SER A 22 7.44 -14.25 -25.26
N THR A 23 8.67 -14.53 -25.69
CA THR A 23 9.82 -14.61 -24.78
C THR A 23 10.65 -13.35 -24.93
N TYR A 24 10.79 -12.59 -23.85
CA TYR A 24 11.57 -11.36 -23.82
C TYR A 24 12.53 -11.39 -22.61
N GLU A 25 13.81 -11.11 -22.86
CA GLU A 25 14.90 -11.19 -21.86
C GLU A 25 14.93 -12.51 -21.06
N GLY A 26 14.65 -13.63 -21.73
CA GLY A 26 14.68 -14.97 -21.11
C GLY A 26 13.46 -15.30 -20.23
N THR A 27 12.47 -14.41 -20.16
CA THR A 27 11.19 -14.63 -19.48
C THR A 27 10.07 -14.83 -20.52
N THR A 28 9.30 -15.92 -20.38
CA THR A 28 8.15 -16.20 -21.26
C THR A 28 6.90 -15.55 -20.70
N TYR A 29 6.31 -14.64 -21.47
CA TYR A 29 5.06 -13.93 -21.16
C TYR A 29 3.92 -14.53 -21.98
N TYR A 30 2.78 -14.75 -21.33
CA TYR A 30 1.59 -15.33 -21.96
C TYR A 30 0.52 -14.24 -22.15
N PHE A 31 -0.13 -14.26 -23.31
CA PHE A 31 -1.09 -13.22 -23.70
C PHE A 31 -2.49 -13.77 -23.85
N CYS A 32 -3.48 -12.97 -23.42
CA CYS A 32 -4.88 -13.35 -23.46
C CYS A 32 -5.47 -13.28 -24.88
N SER A 33 -4.80 -12.61 -25.81
CA SER A 33 -5.28 -12.40 -27.18
C SER A 33 -4.13 -12.14 -28.17
N ASP A 34 -4.35 -12.46 -29.45
CA ASP A 34 -3.45 -12.08 -30.56
C ASP A 34 -3.13 -10.58 -30.59
N LYS A 35 -4.09 -9.75 -30.15
CA LYS A 35 -3.91 -8.31 -30.10
C LYS A 35 -2.88 -7.91 -29.03
N CYS A 36 -3.00 -8.46 -27.82
CA CYS A 36 -2.06 -8.21 -26.73
C CYS A 36 -0.65 -8.74 -27.08
N LEU A 37 -0.56 -9.90 -27.73
CA LEU A 37 0.70 -10.43 -28.24
C LEU A 37 1.38 -9.45 -29.20
N ARG A 38 0.67 -8.96 -30.22
CA ARG A 38 1.21 -8.03 -31.22
C ARG A 38 1.61 -6.69 -30.60
N GLU A 39 0.82 -6.17 -29.67
CA GLU A 39 1.14 -4.93 -28.97
C GLU A 39 2.41 -5.09 -28.12
N PHE A 40 2.57 -6.21 -27.44
CA PHE A 40 3.77 -6.53 -26.67
C PHE A 40 5.00 -6.72 -27.57
N GLU A 41 4.90 -7.43 -28.68
CA GLU A 41 6.01 -7.61 -29.63
C GLU A 41 6.44 -6.30 -30.30
N ALA A 42 5.49 -5.40 -30.55
CA ALA A 42 5.79 -4.10 -31.15
C ALA A 42 6.63 -3.20 -30.22
N ASN A 43 6.38 -3.25 -28.91
CA ASN A 43 7.08 -2.41 -27.93
C ASN A 43 7.14 -3.09 -26.54
N PRO A 44 7.93 -4.15 -26.36
CA PRO A 44 7.93 -4.94 -25.12
C PRO A 44 8.45 -4.12 -23.92
N SER A 45 9.45 -3.27 -24.16
CA SER A 45 10.10 -2.44 -23.14
C SER A 45 9.13 -1.46 -22.48
N GLN A 46 8.15 -0.91 -23.21
CA GLN A 46 7.22 0.08 -22.65
C GLN A 46 6.24 -0.56 -21.63
N TYR A 47 5.82 -1.79 -21.89
CA TYR A 47 4.91 -2.52 -20.99
C TYR A 47 5.66 -3.03 -19.76
N LEU A 48 6.90 -3.47 -19.93
CA LEU A 48 7.76 -3.88 -18.82
C LEU A 48 8.20 -2.68 -17.97
N GLU A 49 8.53 -1.52 -18.56
CA GLU A 49 8.82 -0.31 -17.80
C GLU A 49 7.60 0.18 -17.01
N LYS A 50 6.40 0.11 -17.59
CA LYS A 50 5.17 0.54 -16.93
C LYS A 50 4.81 -0.38 -15.77
N ALA A 51 4.84 -1.69 -15.99
CA ALA A 51 4.65 -2.68 -14.93
C ALA A 51 5.71 -2.54 -13.81
N THR A 52 6.97 -2.28 -14.16
CA THR A 52 8.06 -2.08 -13.18
C THR A 52 7.92 -0.75 -12.41
N LYS A 53 7.45 0.31 -13.06
CA LYS A 53 7.17 1.61 -12.42
C LYS A 53 5.97 1.55 -11.48
N GLU A 54 4.93 0.79 -11.84
CA GLU A 54 3.76 0.60 -10.98
C GLU A 54 4.12 -0.22 -9.73
N VAL A 55 4.90 -1.29 -9.87
CA VAL A 55 5.37 -2.08 -8.71
C VAL A 55 6.33 -1.29 -7.80
N LYS A 56 7.25 -0.48 -8.35
CA LYS A 56 8.15 0.37 -7.53
C LYS A 56 7.45 1.55 -6.84
N LYS A 57 6.29 1.99 -7.35
CA LYS A 57 5.53 3.10 -6.79
C LYS A 57 4.67 2.65 -5.60
N ASP A 58 4.09 1.45 -5.68
CA ASP A 58 3.26 0.88 -4.61
C ASP A 58 4.06 0.42 -3.38
N LEU A 59 5.35 0.09 -3.52
CA LEU A 59 6.23 -0.17 -2.37
C LEU A 59 6.82 1.11 -1.73
N ALA A 60 6.66 2.29 -2.34
CA ALA A 60 7.30 3.53 -1.88
C ALA A 60 6.34 4.48 -1.13
N GLU A 61 5.04 4.21 -1.13
CA GLU A 61 4.01 5.10 -0.59
C GLU A 61 3.02 4.30 0.25
N ILE A 62 3.02 4.51 1.57
CA ILE A 62 2.13 3.77 2.46
C ILE A 62 0.95 4.63 2.87
N THR A 63 -0.24 4.02 2.92
CA THR A 63 -1.48 4.68 3.34
C THR A 63 -1.84 4.32 4.78
N VAL A 64 -2.03 5.36 5.59
CA VAL A 64 -2.44 5.28 7.00
C VAL A 64 -3.79 5.97 7.15
N HIS A 65 -4.64 5.33 7.95
CA HIS A 65 -5.95 5.79 8.40
C HIS A 65 -5.85 6.10 9.89
N LEU A 66 -5.71 7.37 10.23
CA LEU A 66 -5.55 7.81 11.60
C LEU A 66 -6.89 8.35 12.14
N PRO A 67 -7.53 7.67 13.11
CA PRO A 67 -8.67 8.24 13.81
C PRO A 67 -8.22 9.44 14.66
N ILE A 68 -8.93 10.56 14.49
CA ILE A 68 -8.67 11.83 15.16
C ILE A 68 -9.95 12.25 15.88
N GLU A 69 -9.83 12.42 17.19
CA GLU A 69 -10.91 12.95 18.02
C GLU A 69 -10.95 14.49 17.94
N GLY A 70 -12.15 15.04 17.79
CA GLY A 70 -12.39 16.48 17.76
C GLY A 70 -12.35 17.14 16.38
N VAL A 71 -12.28 16.36 15.29
CA VAL A 71 -12.46 16.89 13.93
C VAL A 71 -13.93 16.76 13.52
N ASP A 72 -14.74 17.73 13.93
CA ASP A 72 -16.20 17.76 13.70
C ASP A 72 -16.64 18.71 12.56
N CYS A 73 -15.71 19.48 11.97
CA CYS A 73 -16.02 20.44 10.92
C CYS A 73 -15.00 20.45 9.78
N ALA A 74 -15.48 20.81 8.57
CA ALA A 74 -14.66 20.89 7.36
C ALA A 74 -13.50 21.89 7.49
N SER A 75 -13.67 22.99 8.23
CA SER A 75 -12.62 23.99 8.47
C SER A 75 -11.48 23.41 9.30
N SER A 76 -11.81 22.70 10.39
CA SER A 76 -10.87 21.99 11.26
C SER A 76 -10.09 20.91 10.50
N ALA A 77 -10.80 20.12 9.68
CA ALA A 77 -10.21 19.12 8.81
C ALA A 77 -9.22 19.72 7.80
N GLN A 78 -9.59 20.80 7.11
CA GLN A 78 -8.73 21.46 6.13
C GLN A 78 -7.52 22.16 6.77
N ALA A 79 -7.67 22.71 7.98
CA ALA A 79 -6.56 23.30 8.71
C ALA A 79 -5.51 22.22 9.03
N LEU A 80 -5.96 21.09 9.58
CA LEU A 80 -5.08 19.97 9.91
C LEU A 80 -4.43 19.34 8.68
N GLU A 81 -5.18 19.16 7.60
CA GLU A 81 -4.67 18.66 6.32
C GLU A 81 -3.51 19.53 5.80
N ARG A 82 -3.64 20.87 5.89
CA ARG A 82 -2.60 21.81 5.47
C ARG A 82 -1.31 21.69 6.31
N GLU A 83 -1.43 21.50 7.62
CA GLU A 83 -0.26 21.31 8.49
C GLU A 83 0.44 19.98 8.23
N LEU A 84 -0.34 18.91 8.08
CA LEU A 84 0.18 17.59 7.73
C LEU A 84 0.93 17.64 6.38
N LYS A 85 0.36 18.32 5.37
CA LYS A 85 0.96 18.43 4.03
C LYS A 85 2.33 19.13 3.99
N LYS A 86 2.67 19.95 5.01
CA LYS A 86 3.99 20.59 5.10
C LYS A 86 5.11 19.62 5.50
N ILE A 87 4.77 18.43 5.98
CA ILE A 87 5.74 17.44 6.45
C ILE A 87 6.46 16.81 5.25
N LYS A 88 7.80 16.78 5.31
CA LYS A 88 8.63 16.18 4.26
C LYS A 88 8.29 14.69 4.12
N GLY A 89 8.13 14.21 2.89
CA GLY A 89 7.75 12.82 2.61
C GLY A 89 6.24 12.58 2.54
N MET A 90 5.39 13.58 2.81
CA MET A 90 3.95 13.45 2.61
C MET A 90 3.57 13.59 1.12
N LYS A 91 2.82 12.62 0.60
CA LYS A 91 2.35 12.60 -0.79
C LYS A 91 0.92 13.08 -0.90
N ARG A 92 0.04 12.52 -0.08
CA ARG A 92 -1.38 12.87 -0.02
C ARG A 92 -1.86 12.84 1.42
N VAL A 93 -2.78 13.73 1.74
CA VAL A 93 -3.49 13.73 3.02
C VAL A 93 -4.90 14.20 2.75
N PHE A 94 -5.86 13.56 3.41
CA PHE A 94 -7.27 13.86 3.32
C PHE A 94 -7.90 13.56 4.68
N VAL A 95 -8.50 14.56 5.31
CA VAL A 95 -9.14 14.39 6.61
C VAL A 95 -10.65 14.36 6.40
N ASN A 96 -11.31 13.29 6.83
CA ASN A 96 -12.76 13.18 6.75
C ASN A 96 -13.39 13.68 8.07
N PRO A 97 -14.05 14.86 8.09
CA PRO A 97 -14.71 15.38 9.30
C PRO A 97 -15.98 14.62 9.69
N ILE A 98 -16.53 13.77 8.80
CA ILE A 98 -17.72 12.97 9.08
C ILE A 98 -17.35 11.72 9.87
N THR A 99 -16.29 11.01 9.44
CA THR A 99 -15.85 9.78 10.10
C THR A 99 -14.81 10.03 11.19
N GLY A 100 -14.23 11.24 11.27
CA GLY A 100 -13.12 11.54 12.17
C GLY A 100 -11.85 10.77 11.82
N VAL A 101 -11.64 10.43 10.54
CA VAL A 101 -10.47 9.64 10.10
C VAL A 101 -9.67 10.43 9.08
N ALA A 102 -8.36 10.55 9.32
CA ALA A 102 -7.40 11.08 8.36
C ALA A 102 -6.79 9.96 7.52
N ASN A 103 -7.00 10.02 6.21
CA ASN A 103 -6.39 9.15 5.22
C ASN A 103 -5.16 9.87 4.67
N MET A 104 -4.00 9.27 4.82
CA MET A 104 -2.75 9.90 4.43
C MET A 104 -1.77 8.91 3.82
N THR A 105 -1.13 9.35 2.75
CA THR A 105 -0.12 8.60 2.01
C THR A 105 1.22 9.32 2.15
N PHE A 106 2.25 8.62 2.60
CA PHE A 106 3.59 9.17 2.79
C PHE A 106 4.67 8.12 2.51
N ASP A 107 5.89 8.61 2.34
CA ASP A 107 7.09 7.78 2.22
C ASP A 107 7.62 7.43 3.63
N PRO A 108 7.59 6.14 4.03
CA PRO A 108 8.04 5.70 5.35
C PRO A 108 9.53 5.91 5.59
N ASN A 109 10.34 6.09 4.53
CA ASN A 109 11.78 6.32 4.66
C ASN A 109 12.11 7.77 5.02
N GLN A 110 11.18 8.70 4.77
CA GLN A 110 11.39 10.14 4.99
C GLN A 110 10.65 10.67 6.22
N THR A 111 9.51 10.09 6.56
CA THR A 111 8.69 10.54 7.69
C THR A 111 7.95 9.38 8.34
N GLY A 112 7.71 9.50 9.65
CA GLY A 112 6.98 8.52 10.43
C GLY A 112 5.72 9.08 11.06
N ILE A 113 4.82 8.18 11.49
CA ILE A 113 3.55 8.57 12.09
C ILE A 113 3.69 9.36 13.39
N ALA A 114 4.78 9.16 14.13
CA ALA A 114 5.09 9.95 15.32
C ALA A 114 5.02 11.47 15.06
N LYS A 115 5.51 11.93 13.89
CA LYS A 115 5.46 13.34 13.51
C LYS A 115 4.04 13.82 13.24
N PHE A 116 3.20 12.96 12.65
CA PHE A 116 1.78 13.28 12.42
C PHE A 116 1.02 13.42 13.72
N VAL A 117 1.24 12.50 14.67
CA VAL A 117 0.62 12.57 16.00
C VAL A 117 1.08 13.80 16.77
N GLU A 118 2.34 14.17 16.67
CA GLU A 118 2.87 15.40 17.27
C GLU A 118 2.14 16.62 16.71
N VAL A 119 2.06 16.77 15.38
CA VAL A 119 1.36 17.88 14.72
C VAL A 119 -0.13 17.90 15.07
N ILE A 120 -0.79 16.75 15.09
CA ILE A 120 -2.20 16.62 15.48
C ILE A 120 -2.41 17.11 16.91
N ARG A 121 -1.52 16.74 17.83
CA ARG A 121 -1.56 17.17 19.24
C ARG A 121 -1.24 18.65 19.41
N GLU A 122 -0.28 19.20 18.67
CA GLU A 122 0.04 20.63 18.67
C GLU A 122 -1.14 21.47 18.17
N ASN A 123 -1.97 20.92 17.28
CA ASN A 123 -3.20 21.54 16.80
C ASN A 123 -4.42 21.27 17.70
N GLY A 124 -4.22 20.67 18.89
CA GLY A 124 -5.27 20.46 19.89
C GLY A 124 -6.13 19.21 19.71
N TYR A 125 -5.81 18.34 18.75
CA TYR A 125 -6.54 17.11 18.49
C TYR A 125 -5.88 15.89 19.17
N ARG A 126 -6.65 14.81 19.34
CA ARG A 126 -6.18 13.58 19.98
C ARG A 126 -6.26 12.38 19.04
N THR A 127 -5.30 11.47 19.16
CA THR A 127 -5.32 10.18 18.46
C THR A 127 -4.66 9.13 19.36
N GLY A 128 -5.35 8.00 19.56
CA GLY A 128 -4.94 6.94 20.49
C GLY A 128 -4.29 5.73 19.82
N PHE A 129 -4.57 5.51 18.54
CA PHE A 129 -4.10 4.38 17.76
C PHE A 129 -4.19 4.74 16.27
N ALA A 130 -3.26 4.24 15.48
CA ALA A 130 -3.23 4.42 14.04
C ALA A 130 -3.58 3.10 13.38
N ASN A 131 -4.35 3.16 12.31
CA ASN A 131 -4.59 2.01 11.45
C ASN A 131 -3.86 2.20 10.13
N THR A 132 -3.22 1.18 9.59
CA THR A 132 -2.59 1.22 8.27
C THR A 132 -2.93 -0.01 7.46
N VAL A 133 -3.03 0.18 6.15
CA VAL A 133 -3.12 -0.92 5.19
C VAL A 133 -1.80 -1.01 4.46
N ILE A 134 -1.11 -2.14 4.65
CA ILE A 134 0.17 -2.42 4.02
C ILE A 134 -0.08 -3.40 2.87
N PRO A 135 0.13 -2.99 1.62
CA PRO A 135 0.10 -3.93 0.50
C PRO A 135 1.28 -4.91 0.63
N ILE A 136 1.03 -6.20 0.43
CA ILE A 136 2.08 -7.23 0.50
C ILE A 136 2.19 -7.90 -0.86
N SER A 137 3.35 -7.76 -1.49
CA SER A 137 3.67 -8.50 -2.70
C SER A 137 4.13 -9.92 -2.37
N GLY A 138 3.65 -10.91 -3.13
CA GLY A 138 4.15 -12.29 -3.05
C GLY A 138 3.45 -13.20 -2.03
N MET A 139 2.22 -12.89 -1.60
CA MET A 139 1.42 -13.81 -0.79
C MET A 139 0.75 -14.88 -1.64
N TYR A 140 1.32 -16.09 -1.66
CA TYR A 140 0.79 -17.20 -2.48
C TYR A 140 0.05 -18.28 -1.67
N CYS A 141 0.04 -18.21 -0.33
CA CYS A 141 -0.54 -19.26 0.51
C CYS A 141 -1.04 -18.75 1.87
N ALA A 142 -2.05 -19.44 2.43
CA ALA A 142 -2.56 -19.22 3.79
C ALA A 142 -1.46 -19.35 4.87
N SER A 143 -0.42 -20.12 4.60
CA SER A 143 0.76 -20.23 5.45
C SER A 143 1.53 -18.90 5.57
N CYS A 144 1.58 -18.10 4.50
CA CYS A 144 2.21 -16.78 4.50
C CYS A 144 1.41 -15.79 5.35
N VAL A 145 0.07 -15.84 5.25
CA VAL A 145 -0.86 -15.00 6.02
C VAL A 145 -0.56 -15.12 7.52
N THR A 146 -0.63 -16.34 8.05
CA THR A 146 -0.41 -16.57 9.48
C THR A 146 1.01 -16.24 9.96
N THR A 147 2.01 -16.35 9.08
CA THR A 147 3.39 -15.99 9.40
C THR A 147 3.54 -14.48 9.52
N ILE A 148 3.00 -13.73 8.55
CA ILE A 148 3.07 -12.27 8.50
C ILE A 148 2.22 -11.64 9.62
N GLU A 149 1.02 -12.15 9.88
CA GLU A 149 0.19 -11.71 11.01
C GLU A 149 0.93 -11.85 12.34
N LYS A 150 1.59 -12.99 12.56
CA LYS A 150 2.36 -13.24 13.79
C LYS A 150 3.59 -12.36 13.89
N ALA A 151 4.26 -12.06 12.77
CA ALA A 151 5.42 -11.19 12.75
C ALA A 151 5.02 -9.75 13.11
N LEU A 152 4.00 -9.21 12.45
CA LEU A 152 3.44 -7.89 12.72
C LEU A 152 2.91 -7.78 14.16
N ALA A 153 2.19 -8.79 14.65
CA ALA A 153 1.68 -8.80 16.02
C ALA A 153 2.78 -8.85 17.10
N LYS A 154 3.96 -9.37 16.77
CA LYS A 154 5.13 -9.37 17.67
C LYS A 154 5.87 -8.04 17.69
N THR A 155 5.63 -7.16 16.73
CA THR A 155 6.31 -5.86 16.66
C THR A 155 5.87 -4.98 17.85
N PRO A 156 6.81 -4.52 18.69
CA PRO A 156 6.50 -3.70 19.84
C PRO A 156 5.74 -2.43 19.45
N GLY A 157 4.48 -2.30 19.88
CA GLY A 157 3.62 -1.18 19.54
C GLY A 157 2.48 -1.55 18.59
N VAL A 158 2.46 -2.73 17.99
CA VAL A 158 1.26 -3.25 17.27
C VAL A 158 0.23 -3.73 18.28
N LEU A 159 -1.02 -3.31 18.11
CA LEU A 159 -2.17 -3.74 18.91
C LEU A 159 -2.88 -4.90 18.24
N THR A 160 -3.15 -4.80 16.94
CA THR A 160 -3.76 -5.85 16.14
C THR A 160 -3.15 -5.86 14.72
N ALA A 161 -3.01 -7.04 14.14
CA ALA A 161 -2.62 -7.21 12.75
C ALA A 161 -3.48 -8.32 12.15
N SER A 162 -4.06 -8.05 10.99
CA SER A 162 -4.82 -9.04 10.21
C SER A 162 -4.42 -8.94 8.76
N VAL A 163 -4.20 -10.08 8.11
CA VAL A 163 -3.76 -10.17 6.72
C VAL A 163 -4.85 -10.80 5.89
N ASN A 164 -5.20 -10.16 4.78
CA ASN A 164 -6.21 -10.64 3.86
C ASN A 164 -5.54 -11.11 2.56
N LEU A 165 -5.61 -12.41 2.31
CA LEU A 165 -5.08 -13.04 1.10
C LEU A 165 -5.87 -12.63 -0.15
N GLY A 166 -7.18 -12.40 -0.03
CA GLY A 166 -8.03 -12.03 -1.16
C GLY A 166 -7.80 -10.60 -1.66
N THR A 167 -7.31 -9.70 -0.80
CA THR A 167 -6.97 -8.31 -1.14
C THR A 167 -5.48 -8.02 -1.08
N GLU A 168 -4.64 -9.04 -0.91
CA GLU A 168 -3.17 -8.95 -0.84
C GLU A 168 -2.65 -7.85 0.11
N SER A 169 -3.31 -7.65 1.25
CA SER A 169 -3.04 -6.51 2.15
C SER A 169 -3.10 -6.90 3.62
N ALA A 170 -2.24 -6.30 4.43
CA ALA A 170 -2.28 -6.36 5.90
C ALA A 170 -2.90 -5.11 6.48
N HIS A 171 -3.91 -5.30 7.33
CA HIS A 171 -4.52 -4.26 8.14
C HIS A 171 -3.89 -4.31 9.54
N VAL A 172 -3.22 -3.23 9.95
CA VAL A 172 -2.48 -3.17 11.22
C VAL A 172 -2.93 -1.98 12.04
N THR A 173 -3.40 -2.24 13.27
CA THR A 173 -3.62 -1.20 14.28
C THR A 173 -2.43 -1.16 15.21
N TYR A 174 -1.84 0.02 15.40
CA TYR A 174 -0.65 0.18 16.22
C TYR A 174 -0.63 1.51 16.98
N LEU A 175 0.24 1.58 17.98
CA LEU A 175 0.55 2.75 18.77
C LEU A 175 1.67 3.53 18.08
N PRO A 176 1.34 4.68 17.46
CA PRO A 176 2.33 5.48 16.73
C PRO A 176 3.42 6.09 17.62
N THR A 177 3.25 6.04 18.95
CA THR A 177 4.27 6.46 19.94
C THR A 177 5.35 5.42 20.18
N LYS A 178 5.13 4.15 19.80
CA LYS A 178 6.06 3.04 20.05
C LYS A 178 6.60 2.38 18.79
N VAL A 179 5.87 2.47 17.66
CA VAL A 179 6.27 1.84 16.41
C VAL A 179 6.11 2.80 15.23
N ASN A 180 7.06 2.75 14.29
CA ASN A 180 7.03 3.49 13.03
C ASN A 180 6.76 2.51 11.86
N MET A 181 6.48 3.04 10.66
CA MET A 181 6.21 2.18 9.49
C MET A 181 7.40 1.35 9.05
N VAL A 182 8.62 1.88 9.22
CA VAL A 182 9.84 1.14 8.85
C VAL A 182 9.91 -0.15 9.66
N ALA A 183 9.70 -0.08 10.97
CA ALA A 183 9.65 -1.26 11.83
C ALA A 183 8.47 -2.20 11.55
N LEU A 184 7.37 -1.70 10.96
CA LEU A 184 6.27 -2.55 10.50
C LEU A 184 6.58 -3.25 9.18
N HIS A 185 7.38 -2.64 8.31
CA HIS A 185 7.77 -3.23 7.03
C HIS A 185 8.95 -4.21 7.18
N GLU A 186 9.82 -3.99 8.17
CA GLU A 186 10.95 -4.87 8.50
C GLU A 186 10.57 -6.10 9.33
N ALA A 187 9.34 -6.15 9.87
CA ALA A 187 8.83 -7.25 10.70
C ALA A 187 8.36 -8.44 9.86
#